data_AF-A0A4R2BE33-F1
#
_entry.id   AF-A0A4R2BE33-F1
#
_cell.length_a   1.000
_cell.length_b   1.000
_cell.length_c   1.000
_cell.angle_alpha   90.00
_cell.angle_beta   90.00
_cell.angle_gamma   90.00
#
_symmetry.space_group_name_H-M   'P 1'
#
loop_
_entity.id
_entity.type
_entity.pdbx_description
1 polymer ?
#
loop_
_entity_poly.entity_id
_entity_poly.type
_entity_poly.pdbx_seq_one_letter_code
_entity_poly.pdbx_strand_id
1 'polypeptide(L)'
;MEHLVQFSFAVIILIIQYFVSKRGSAWLGAILPLIYIGLFVYGYVTGFFEGKSEVSVLAALFGGSVLLVSAWMKGRDAMYRQRKRELNKMKAKDL
;
A
#
# COMPACT_ATOMS: atom_id res chain seq x y z
N MET A 1 11.09 24.20 -12.20
CA MET A 1 9.95 23.56 -12.90
C MET A 1 9.85 22.07 -12.58
N GLU A 2 10.96 21.32 -12.53
CA GLU A 2 10.92 19.86 -12.28
C GLU A 2 10.36 19.43 -10.91
N HIS A 3 10.72 20.13 -9.83
CA HIS A 3 10.25 19.77 -8.48
C HIS A 3 8.75 19.99 -8.27
N LEU A 4 8.15 20.96 -8.97
CA LEU A 4 6.71 21.22 -8.95
C LEU A 4 5.92 20.10 -9.64
N VAL A 5 6.48 19.53 -10.71
CA VAL A 5 5.90 18.39 -11.42
C VAL A 5 5.98 17.13 -10.55
N GLN A 6 7.13 16.88 -9.91
CA GLN A 6 7.29 15.75 -8.98
C GLN A 6 6.33 15.84 -7.78
N PHE A 7 6.17 17.03 -7.20
CA PHE A 7 5.25 17.26 -6.09
C PHE A 7 3.79 17.08 -6.52
N SER A 8 3.42 17.55 -7.71
CA SER A 8 2.06 17.36 -8.25
C SER A 8 1.75 15.88 -8.49
N PHE A 9 2.72 15.10 -8.98
CA PHE A 9 2.58 13.65 -9.10
C PHE A 9 2.38 12.96 -7.75
N ALA A 10 3.14 13.35 -6.72
CA ALA A 10 2.98 12.82 -5.37
C ALA A 10 1.59 13.11 -4.79
N VAL A 11 1.08 14.34 -4.99
CA VAL A 11 -0.27 14.75 -4.54
C VAL A 11 -1.36 13.97 -5.27
N ILE A 12 -1.24 13.77 -6.59
CA ILE A 12 -2.21 12.98 -7.37
C ILE A 12 -2.22 11.52 -6.90
N ILE A 13 -1.05 10.93 -6.65
CA ILE A 13 -0.92 9.57 -6.11
C ILE A 13 -1.59 9.46 -4.73
N LEU A 14 -1.37 10.43 -3.84
CA LEU A 14 -1.99 10.47 -2.51
C LEU A 14 -3.52 10.60 -2.58
N ILE A 15 -4.04 11.42 -3.49
CA ILE A 15 -5.48 11.59 -3.70
C ILE A 15 -6.09 10.30 -4.23
N ILE A 16 -5.46 9.67 -5.23
CA ILE A 16 -5.90 8.38 -5.76
C ILE A 16 -5.91 7.36 -4.62
N GLN A 17 -4.80 7.21 -3.88
CA GLN A 17 -4.66 6.29 -2.76
C GLN A 17 -5.73 6.50 -1.66
N TYR A 18 -6.06 7.75 -1.33
CA TYR A 18 -7.09 8.09 -0.34
C TYR A 18 -8.50 7.67 -0.80
N PHE A 19 -8.86 7.97 -2.05
CA PHE A 19 -10.16 7.60 -2.63
C PHE A 19 -10.31 6.09 -2.78
N VAL A 20 -9.23 5.44 -3.20
CA VAL A 20 -9.05 4.00 -3.40
C VAL A 20 -9.23 3.22 -2.09
N SER A 21 -8.65 3.71 -1.00
CA SER A 21 -8.74 3.09 0.33
C SER A 21 -10.14 3.22 0.96
N LYS A 22 -10.87 4.28 0.63
CA LYS A 22 -12.19 4.58 1.23
C LYS A 22 -13.38 3.95 0.49
N ARG A 23 -13.28 3.67 -0.82
CA ARG A 23 -14.42 3.24 -1.65
C ARG A 23 -14.34 1.87 -2.33
N GLY A 24 -13.19 1.18 -2.40
CA GLY A 24 -13.06 0.05 -3.35
C GLY A 24 -12.41 -1.26 -2.88
N SER A 25 -12.50 -2.22 -3.80
CA SER A 25 -12.00 -3.61 -3.83
C SER A 25 -10.62 -3.83 -3.18
N ALA A 26 -10.37 -5.01 -2.61
CA ALA A 26 -9.09 -5.38 -1.97
C ALA A 26 -7.85 -5.04 -2.84
N TRP A 27 -8.00 -5.16 -4.16
CA TRP A 27 -7.00 -4.89 -5.19
C TRP A 27 -6.34 -3.51 -5.08
N LEU A 28 -7.08 -2.53 -4.56
CA LEU A 28 -6.66 -1.15 -4.44
C LEU A 28 -5.67 -0.89 -3.30
N GLY A 29 -5.68 -1.71 -2.25
CA GLY A 29 -4.65 -1.63 -1.21
C GLY A 29 -3.39 -2.46 -1.52
N ALA A 30 -3.49 -3.42 -2.44
CA ALA A 30 -2.35 -4.19 -2.95
C ALA A 30 -1.44 -3.37 -3.89
N ILE A 31 -1.88 -2.18 -4.31
CA ILE A 31 -1.07 -1.28 -5.15
C ILE A 31 0.17 -0.75 -4.41
N LEU A 32 0.10 -0.58 -3.09
CA LEU A 32 1.23 -0.05 -2.30
C LEU A 32 2.39 -1.05 -2.25
N PRO A 33 2.17 -2.35 -1.93
CA PRO A 33 3.20 -3.38 -2.08
C PRO A 33 3.77 -3.45 -3.51
N LEU A 34 2.91 -3.34 -4.53
CA LEU A 34 3.34 -3.40 -5.94
C LEU A 34 4.26 -2.24 -6.33
N ILE A 35 3.91 -1.00 -5.96
CA ILE A 35 4.75 0.18 -6.19
C ILE A 35 6.08 0.04 -5.46
N TYR A 36 6.06 -0.44 -4.21
CA TYR A 36 7.27 -0.66 -3.42
C TYR A 36 8.25 -1.62 -4.11
N ILE A 37 7.75 -2.75 -4.61
CA ILE A 37 8.56 -3.72 -5.38
C ILE A 37 9.05 -3.08 -6.69
N GLY A 38 8.19 -2.34 -7.40
CA GLY A 38 8.56 -1.63 -8.63
C GLY A 38 9.70 -0.63 -8.44
N LEU A 39 9.73 0.09 -7.31
CA LEU A 39 10.82 1.02 -6.97
C LEU A 39 12.15 0.29 -6.73
N PHE A 40 12.11 -0.90 -6.12
CA PHE A 40 13.31 -1.73 -5.96
C PHE A 40 13.82 -2.26 -7.30
N VAL A 41 12.93 -2.71 -8.19
CA VAL A 41 13.31 -3.15 -9.53
C VAL A 41 13.93 -1.99 -10.31
N TYR A 42 13.30 -0.82 -10.28
CA TYR A 42 13.84 0.39 -10.92
C TYR A 42 15.21 0.77 -10.35
N GLY A 43 15.37 0.79 -9.03
CA GLY A 43 16.64 1.12 -8.38
C GLY A 43 17.75 0.12 -8.70
N TYR A 44 17.40 -1.16 -8.91
CA TYR A 44 18.35 -2.19 -9.31
C TYR A 44 18.81 -2.01 -10.77
N VAL A 45 17.87 -1.75 -11.69
CA VAL A 45 18.17 -1.55 -13.12
C VAL A 45 18.94 -0.26 -13.39
N THR A 46 18.69 0.79 -12.60
CA THR A 46 19.34 2.10 -12.77
C THR A 46 20.68 2.25 -12.03
N GLY A 47 21.16 1.19 -11.37
CA GLY A 47 22.38 1.26 -10.57
C GLY A 47 22.24 2.12 -9.31
N PHE A 48 21.02 2.49 -8.90
CA PHE A 48 20.79 3.32 -7.70
C PHE A 48 21.31 2.67 -6.41
N PHE A 49 21.44 1.34 -6.40
CA PHE A 49 21.99 0.58 -5.30
C PHE A 49 23.49 0.27 -5.44
N GLU A 50 24.19 0.84 -6.43
CA GLU A 50 25.64 0.68 -6.55
C GLU A 50 26.35 1.16 -5.27
N GLY A 51 27.27 0.34 -4.76
CA GLY A 51 27.95 0.57 -3.48
C GLY A 51 27.17 0.14 -2.22
N LYS A 52 25.93 -0.35 -2.36
CA LYS A 52 25.18 -1.00 -1.27
C LYS A 52 25.44 -2.52 -1.30
N SER A 53 25.45 -3.14 -0.13
CA SER A 53 25.51 -4.61 -0.05
C SER A 53 24.22 -5.24 -0.58
N GLU A 54 24.34 -6.23 -1.47
CA GLU A 54 23.19 -6.99 -2.01
C GLU A 54 22.31 -7.55 -0.90
N VAL A 55 22.90 -8.05 0.18
CA VAL A 55 22.18 -8.57 1.35
C VAL A 55 21.31 -7.49 1.99
N SER A 56 21.81 -6.25 2.07
CA SER A 56 21.04 -5.12 2.63
C SER A 56 19.86 -4.73 1.73
N VAL A 57 20.07 -4.73 0.41
CA VAL A 57 19.03 -4.44 -0.58
C VAL A 57 17.94 -5.51 -0.54
N LEU A 58 18.31 -6.79 -0.53
CA LEU A 58 17.36 -7.89 -0.43
C LEU A 58 16.62 -7.90 0.90
N ALA A 59 17.31 -7.66 2.03
CA ALA A 59 16.67 -7.57 3.34
C ALA A 59 15.64 -6.44 3.39
N ALA A 60 15.94 -5.28 2.79
CA ALA A 60 15.00 -4.16 2.72
C ALA A 60 13.81 -4.46 1.78
N LEU A 61 14.05 -5.12 0.65
CA LEU A 61 13.00 -5.55 -0.27
C LEU A 61 12.03 -6.52 0.42
N PHE A 62 12.53 -7.61 0.98
CA PHE A 62 11.70 -8.63 1.60
C PHE A 62 11.07 -8.14 2.91
N GLY A 63 11.86 -7.51 3.78
CA GLY A 63 11.39 -6.99 5.06
C GLY A 63 10.30 -5.93 4.87
N GLY A 64 10.53 -4.95 4.00
CA GLY A 64 9.54 -3.92 3.69
C GLY A 64 8.27 -4.49 3.06
N SER A 65 8.40 -5.44 2.12
CA SER A 65 7.25 -6.07 1.48
C SER A 65 6.38 -6.84 2.47
N VAL A 66 6.98 -7.64 3.36
CA VAL A 66 6.26 -8.39 4.40
C VAL A 66 5.50 -7.44 5.32
N LEU A 67 6.13 -6.34 5.73
CA LEU A 67 5.49 -5.33 6.59
C LEU A 67 4.31 -4.65 5.87
N LEU A 68 4.49 -4.26 4.62
CA LEU A 68 3.43 -3.62 3.82
C LEU A 68 2.23 -4.54 3.63
N VAL A 69 2.47 -5.80 3.25
CA VAL A 69 1.40 -6.80 3.05
C VAL A 69 0.68 -7.08 4.37
N SER A 70 1.43 -7.25 5.47
CA SER A 70 0.86 -7.50 6.79
C SER A 70 0.00 -6.34 7.28
N ALA A 71 0.46 -5.10 7.10
CA ALA A 71 -0.31 -3.90 7.43
C ALA A 71 -1.60 -3.80 6.60
N TRP A 72 -1.51 -4.10 5.31
CA TRP A 72 -2.67 -4.11 4.42
C TRP A 72 -3.71 -5.17 4.83
N MET A 73 -3.28 -6.41 5.08
CA MET A 73 -4.16 -7.49 5.57
C MET A 73 -4.87 -7.09 6.86
N LYS A 74 -4.14 -6.52 7.82
CA LYS A 74 -4.71 -6.06 9.09
C LYS A 74 -5.75 -4.96 8.89
N GLY A 75 -5.51 -4.03 7.97
CA GLY A 75 -6.46 -2.98 7.60
C GLY A 75 -7.74 -3.53 6.98
N ARG A 76 -7.63 -4.53 6.10
CA ARG A 76 -8.77 -5.23 5.50
C ARG A 76 -9.60 -5.98 6.53
N ASP A 77 -8.96 -6.68 7.44
CA ASP A 77 -9.62 -7.40 8.52
C ASP A 77 -10.40 -6.47 9.45
N ALA A 78 -9.84 -5.31 9.78
CA ALA A 78 -10.54 -4.31 10.59
C ALA A 78 -11.83 -3.83 9.90
N MET A 79 -11.76 -3.54 8.60
CA MET A 79 -12.93 -3.13 7.80
C MET A 79 -13.97 -4.24 7.70
N TYR A 80 -13.55 -5.49 7.48
CA TYR A 80 -14.46 -6.63 7.46
C TYR A 80 -15.19 -6.81 8.80
N ARG A 81 -14.44 -6.72 9.92
CA ARG A 81 -15.02 -6.79 11.27
C ARG A 81 -16.02 -5.66 11.53
N GLN A 82 -15.72 -4.44 11.08
CA GLN A 82 -16.64 -3.31 11.22
C GLN A 82 -17.94 -3.54 10.43
N ARG A 83 -17.85 -3.96 9.17
CA ARG A 83 -19.05 -4.28 8.36
C ARG A 83 -19.88 -5.39 8.98
N LYS A 84 -19.23 -6.43 9.53
CA LYS A 84 -19.94 -7.53 10.20
C LYS A 84 -20.63 -7.08 11.49
N ARG A 85 -20.03 -6.16 12.25
CA ARG A 85 -20.67 -5.53 13.42
C ARG A 85 -21.89 -4.70 13.03
N GLU A 86 -21.78 -3.88 12.00
CA GLU A 86 -22.91 -3.09 11.49
C GLU A 86 -24.06 -3.98 10.99
N LEU A 87 -23.74 -5.05 10.25
CA LEU A 87 -24.74 -6.04 9.81
C LEU A 87 -25.45 -6.71 10.99
N ASN A 88 -24.71 -7.10 12.04
CA ASN A 88 -25.30 -7.72 13.22
C ASN A 88 -26.21 -6.76 14.00
N LYS A 89 -25.86 -5.47 14.09
CA LYS A 89 -26.73 -4.45 14.69
C LYS A 89 -28.04 -4.28 13.93
N MET A 90 -27.99 -4.30 12.60
CA MET A 90 -29.18 -4.23 11.75
C MET A 90 -30.08 -5.44 12.01
N LYS A 91 -29.52 -6.66 11.99
CA LYS A 91 -30.28 -7.89 12.30
C LYS A 91 -30.90 -7.91 13.69
N ALA A 92 -30.20 -7.37 14.70
CA ALA A 92 -30.70 -7.33 16.07
C ALA A 92 -31.79 -6.28 16.31
N LYS A 93 -31.93 -5.28 15.42
CA LYS A 93 -33.02 -4.29 15.45
C LYS A 93 -34.25 -4.71 14.65
N ASP A 94 -34.07 -5.69 13.77
CA ASP A 94 -35.12 -6.23 12.89
C ASP A 94 -35.88 -7.40 13.56
N LEU A 95 -35.32 -7.95 14.64
CA LEU A 95 -35.95 -8.90 15.57
C LEU A 95 -36.61 -8.16 16.74
#